data_AF-A0A2D4YAG1-F1
#
_entry.id   AF-A0A2D4YAG1-F1
#
_cell.length_a   1.000
_cell.length_b   1.000
_cell.length_c   1.000
_cell.angle_alpha   90.00
_cell.angle_beta   90.00
_cell.angle_gamma   90.00
#
_symmetry.space_group_name_H-M   'P 1'
#
loop_
_entity.id
_entity.type
_entity.pdbx_description
1 polymer ?
#
loop_
_entity_poly.entity_id
_entity_poly.type
_entity_poly.pdbx_seq_one_letter_code
_entity_poly.pdbx_strand_id
1 'polypeptide(L)'
;ASWFNQNFSEGAFLDFVLNGVVALPMPEAEIPFVDADDIADVVSKVLIDDFYNGQTITVTGPQKRTFKELVEIMAEASQKPIQFVPISIDEFKDGMREAGLPDSYVWLFGYLFQEVLGNPDNQEVSDDVAKVLGRPAKDFETYAKQTAATGIWNPELIQAN
;
A
#
# COMPACT_ATOMS: atom_id res chain seq x y z
N ALA A 1 -3.27 7.21 8.58
CA ALA A 1 -3.00 6.22 7.53
C ALA A 1 -3.79 6.56 6.27
N SER A 2 -3.12 6.72 5.12
CA SER A 2 -3.76 7.00 3.83
C SER A 2 -3.75 5.77 2.92
N TRP A 3 -2.63 5.04 2.83
CA TRP A 3 -2.47 3.85 1.99
C TRP A 3 -1.76 2.71 2.73
N PHE A 4 -2.15 1.47 2.41
CA PHE A 4 -1.68 0.27 3.11
C PHE A 4 -0.72 -0.55 2.25
N ASN A 5 0.24 -1.20 2.90
CA ASN A 5 1.10 -2.20 2.27
C ASN A 5 0.27 -3.32 1.61
N GLN A 6 -0.81 -3.72 2.28
CA GLN A 6 -1.73 -4.80 1.91
C GLN A 6 -2.48 -4.55 0.59
N ASN A 7 -2.53 -3.30 0.08
CA ASN A 7 -3.20 -3.01 -1.20
C ASN A 7 -2.64 -3.80 -2.39
N PHE A 8 -1.42 -4.35 -2.27
CA PHE A 8 -0.76 -5.17 -3.29
C PHE A 8 -0.88 -6.68 -3.06
N SER A 9 -1.24 -7.12 -1.85
CA SER A 9 -1.50 -8.53 -1.53
C SER A 9 -2.99 -8.86 -1.45
N GLU A 10 -3.83 -7.83 -1.32
CA GLU A 10 -5.25 -7.91 -1.08
C GLU A 10 -5.99 -6.86 -1.92
N GLY A 11 -7.18 -7.20 -2.40
CA GLY A 11 -8.07 -6.26 -3.05
C GLY A 11 -7.59 -5.78 -4.41
N ALA A 12 -7.71 -4.47 -4.66
CA ALA A 12 -7.82 -3.91 -6.02
C ALA A 12 -6.56 -3.98 -6.88
N PHE A 13 -5.36 -4.08 -6.30
CA PHE A 13 -4.11 -4.12 -7.09
C PHE A 13 -3.49 -5.52 -7.18
N LEU A 14 -4.01 -6.50 -6.45
CA LEU A 14 -3.48 -7.86 -6.48
C LEU A 14 -3.49 -8.43 -7.90
N ASP A 15 -4.57 -8.24 -8.66
CA ASP A 15 -4.67 -8.73 -10.03
C ASP A 15 -3.60 -8.11 -10.96
N PHE A 16 -3.23 -6.85 -10.73
CA PHE A 16 -2.15 -6.21 -11.49
C PHE A 16 -0.79 -6.85 -11.19
N VAL A 17 -0.52 -7.12 -9.90
CA VAL A 17 0.68 -7.83 -9.46
C VAL A 17 0.71 -9.25 -10.04
N LEU A 18 -0.42 -9.96 -10.02
CA LEU A 18 -0.53 -11.32 -10.55
C LEU A 18 -0.34 -11.37 -12.06
N ASN A 19 -0.80 -10.37 -12.80
CA ASN A 19 -0.58 -10.24 -14.25
C ASN A 19 0.83 -9.74 -14.60
N GLY A 20 1.67 -9.39 -13.62
CA GLY A 20 3.04 -8.93 -13.83
C GLY A 20 3.16 -7.48 -14.32
N VAL A 21 2.04 -6.73 -14.34
CA VAL A 21 2.02 -5.33 -14.78
C VAL A 21 1.15 -4.53 -13.82
N VAL A 22 1.78 -3.64 -13.06
CA VAL A 22 1.13 -2.68 -12.17
C VAL A 22 1.01 -1.35 -12.90
N ALA A 23 -0.14 -1.13 -13.52
CA ALA A 23 -0.45 0.11 -14.24
C ALA A 23 -1.29 1.05 -13.37
N LEU A 24 -0.68 2.09 -12.82
CA LEU A 24 -1.35 3.03 -11.90
C LEU A 24 -1.03 4.50 -12.26
N PRO A 25 -1.96 5.42 -11.94
CA PRO A 25 -1.73 6.85 -12.11
C PRO A 25 -0.87 7.44 -10.98
N MET A 26 -0.51 8.71 -11.13
CA MET A 26 0.27 9.49 -10.16
C MET A 26 1.64 8.86 -9.83
N PRO A 27 2.50 8.60 -10.85
CA PRO A 27 3.74 7.85 -10.66
C PRO A 27 4.76 8.51 -9.74
N GLU A 28 4.73 9.84 -9.64
CA GLU A 28 5.65 10.63 -8.82
C GLU A 28 5.15 10.83 -7.38
N ALA A 29 3.99 10.27 -7.01
CA ALA A 29 3.47 10.41 -5.65
C ALA A 29 4.32 9.62 -4.66
N GLU A 30 4.79 10.29 -3.62
CA GLU A 30 5.57 9.71 -2.54
C GLU A 30 4.69 9.50 -1.30
N ILE A 31 4.47 8.25 -0.91
CA ILE A 31 3.46 7.91 0.10
C ILE A 31 4.10 7.10 1.23
N PRO A 32 3.82 7.42 2.50
CA PRO A 32 4.29 6.64 3.64
C PRO A 32 3.35 5.45 3.90
N PHE A 33 3.39 4.46 3.01
CA PHE A 33 2.56 3.25 3.10
C PHE A 33 2.73 2.58 4.46
N VAL A 34 1.61 2.38 5.16
CA VAL A 34 1.61 1.80 6.50
C VAL A 34 1.23 0.33 6.44
N ASP A 35 1.80 -0.46 7.33
CA ASP A 35 1.38 -1.84 7.49
C ASP A 35 0.10 -1.94 8.32
N ALA A 36 -0.87 -2.73 7.87
CA ALA A 36 -2.12 -2.93 8.61
C ALA A 36 -1.89 -3.53 10.01
N ASP A 37 -0.87 -4.37 10.22
CA ASP A 37 -0.56 -4.91 11.54
C ASP A 37 -0.04 -3.82 12.49
N ASP A 38 0.68 -2.82 11.98
CA ASP A 38 1.11 -1.68 12.81
C ASP A 38 -0.08 -0.83 13.26
N ILE A 39 -1.09 -0.66 12.41
CA ILE A 39 -2.35 -0.02 12.81
C ILE A 39 -3.01 -0.84 13.91
N ALA A 40 -3.13 -2.16 13.72
CA ALA A 40 -3.77 -3.05 14.69
C ALA A 40 -3.03 -3.05 16.04
N ASP A 41 -1.70 -3.12 16.04
CA ASP A 41 -0.86 -3.08 17.23
C ASP A 41 -0.97 -1.74 17.96
N VAL A 42 -0.94 -0.61 17.22
CA VAL A 42 -1.12 0.73 17.80
C VAL A 42 -2.49 0.84 18.45
N VAL A 43 -3.55 0.51 17.73
CA VAL A 43 -4.93 0.56 18.24
C VAL A 43 -5.09 -0.32 19.48
N SER A 44 -4.56 -1.54 19.45
CA SER A 44 -4.64 -2.49 20.57
C SER A 44 -3.96 -1.94 21.83
N LYS A 45 -2.82 -1.27 21.67
CA LYS A 45 -2.09 -0.67 22.79
C LYS A 45 -2.78 0.56 23.36
N VAL A 46 -3.22 1.47 22.49
CA VAL A 46 -3.79 2.77 22.92
C VAL A 46 -5.18 2.61 23.51
N LEU A 47 -5.91 1.55 23.13
CA LEU A 47 -7.26 1.28 23.63
C LEU A 47 -7.29 0.90 25.12
N ILE A 48 -6.19 0.37 25.67
CA ILE A 48 -6.11 -0.14 27.04
C ILE A 48 -5.25 0.71 27.98
N ASP A 49 -4.67 1.79 27.47
CA ASP A 49 -3.77 2.66 28.22
C ASP A 49 -4.30 4.10 28.19
N ASP A 50 -4.90 4.50 29.31
CA ASP A 50 -5.51 5.82 29.48
C ASP A 50 -4.54 7.00 29.27
N PHE A 51 -3.22 6.76 29.28
CA PHE A 51 -2.22 7.77 28.92
C PHE A 51 -2.50 8.40 27.56
N TYR A 52 -3.00 7.62 26.58
CA TYR A 52 -3.25 8.08 25.22
C TYR A 52 -4.60 8.81 25.04
N ASN A 53 -5.42 8.91 26.08
CA ASN A 53 -6.73 9.54 25.98
C ASN A 53 -6.61 11.02 25.56
N GLY A 54 -7.37 11.39 24.53
CA GLY A 54 -7.39 12.75 23.97
C GLY A 54 -6.19 13.09 23.08
N GLN A 55 -5.27 12.14 22.81
CA GLN A 55 -4.16 12.34 21.89
C GLN A 55 -4.53 11.94 20.47
N THR A 56 -3.98 12.67 19.48
CA THR A 56 -4.00 12.24 18.07
C THR A 56 -2.73 11.46 17.80
N ILE A 57 -2.88 10.23 17.29
CA ILE A 57 -1.77 9.34 16.95
C ILE A 57 -1.77 9.13 15.44
N THR A 58 -0.71 9.59 14.79
CA THR A 58 -0.58 9.52 13.32
C THR A 58 0.18 8.26 12.94
N VAL A 59 -0.54 7.26 12.41
CA VAL A 59 0.05 5.97 12.00
C VAL A 59 0.39 5.98 10.52
N THR A 60 1.69 5.90 10.21
CA THR A 60 2.26 5.90 8.85
C THR A 60 3.38 4.88 8.74
N GLY A 61 3.81 4.56 7.52
CA GLY A 61 5.08 3.86 7.30
C GLY A 61 6.30 4.71 7.71
N PRO A 62 7.49 4.09 7.79
CA PRO A 62 8.71 4.76 8.26
C PRO A 62 9.36 5.69 7.21
N GLN A 63 8.95 5.59 5.95
CA GLN A 63 9.50 6.37 4.83
C GLN A 63 8.47 6.50 3.71
N LYS A 64 8.60 7.54 2.89
CA LYS A 64 7.79 7.66 1.68
C LYS A 64 8.34 6.78 0.57
N ARG A 65 7.45 6.25 -0.26
CA ARG A 65 7.79 5.48 -1.46
C ARG A 65 6.86 5.83 -2.62
N THR A 66 7.41 5.77 -3.82
CA THR A 66 6.65 5.78 -5.08
C THR A 66 6.14 4.39 -5.41
N PHE A 67 5.09 4.31 -6.25
CA PHE A 67 4.61 3.02 -6.75
C PHE A 67 5.69 2.23 -7.50
N LYS A 68 6.56 2.92 -8.23
CA LYS A 68 7.67 2.29 -8.95
C LYS A 68 8.61 1.56 -7.99
N GLU A 69 9.04 2.22 -6.91
CA GLU A 69 9.91 1.60 -5.91
C GLU A 69 9.23 0.39 -5.25
N LEU A 70 7.93 0.49 -4.92
CA LEU A 70 7.19 -0.64 -4.35
C LEU A 70 7.20 -1.85 -5.29
N VAL A 71 6.93 -1.62 -6.58
CA VAL A 71 6.91 -2.69 -7.58
C VAL A 71 8.28 -3.33 -7.77
N GLU A 72 9.36 -2.53 -7.75
CA GLU A 72 10.74 -3.05 -7.81
C GLU A 72 11.05 -3.95 -6.60
N ILE A 73 10.69 -3.51 -5.39
CA ILE A 73 10.86 -4.29 -4.15
C ILE A 73 10.03 -5.59 -4.21
N MET A 74 8.78 -5.53 -4.69
CA MET A 74 7.93 -6.71 -4.85
C MET A 74 8.50 -7.71 -5.87
N ALA A 75 9.00 -7.21 -7.01
CA ALA A 75 9.60 -8.05 -8.05
C ALA A 75 10.83 -8.80 -7.52
N GLU A 76 11.71 -8.10 -6.79
CA GLU A 76 12.87 -8.71 -6.14
C GLU A 76 12.45 -9.77 -5.11
N ALA A 77 11.53 -9.42 -4.20
CA ALA A 77 11.12 -10.30 -3.11
C ALA A 77 10.39 -11.56 -3.60
N SER A 78 9.56 -11.44 -4.65
CA SER A 78 8.75 -12.54 -5.18
C SER A 78 9.43 -13.36 -6.29
N GLN A 79 10.62 -12.94 -6.73
CA GLN A 79 11.33 -13.51 -7.88
C GLN A 79 10.43 -13.63 -9.13
N LYS A 80 9.49 -12.69 -9.27
CA LYS A 80 8.56 -12.62 -10.38
C LYS A 80 8.80 -11.33 -11.16
N PRO A 81 8.84 -11.36 -12.49
CA PRO A 81 8.91 -10.14 -13.29
C PRO A 81 7.59 -9.36 -13.13
N ILE A 82 7.63 -8.28 -12.33
CA ILE A 82 6.53 -7.33 -12.17
C ILE A 82 7.02 -5.98 -12.65
N GLN A 83 6.28 -5.34 -13.56
CA GLN A 83 6.65 -4.04 -14.14
C GLN A 83 5.68 -2.96 -13.69
N PHE A 84 6.21 -1.81 -13.31
CA PHE A 84 5.39 -0.61 -13.10
C PHE A 84 5.21 0.14 -14.42
N VAL A 85 3.96 0.46 -14.77
CA VAL A 85 3.62 1.23 -15.97
C VAL A 85 2.84 2.48 -15.55
N PRO A 86 3.41 3.68 -15.70
CA PRO A 86 2.67 4.89 -15.41
C PRO A 86 1.58 5.09 -16.46
N ILE A 87 0.35 5.35 -16.02
CA ILE A 87 -0.78 5.71 -16.89
C ILE A 87 -1.44 6.99 -16.38
N SER A 88 -2.22 7.64 -17.22
CA SER A 88 -3.03 8.79 -16.81
C SER A 88 -4.23 8.35 -15.95
N ILE A 89 -4.78 9.29 -15.19
CA ILE A 89 -6.00 9.02 -14.40
C ILE A 89 -7.20 8.68 -15.30
N ASP A 90 -7.25 9.24 -16.50
CA ASP A 90 -8.32 8.98 -17.47
C ASP A 90 -8.17 7.58 -18.07
N GLU A 91 -6.96 7.16 -18.45
CA GLU A 91 -6.69 5.77 -18.87
C GLU A 91 -7.06 4.76 -17.78
N PHE A 92 -6.74 5.07 -16.51
CA PHE A 92 -7.12 4.19 -15.40
C PHE A 92 -8.65 4.08 -15.26
N LYS A 93 -9.36 5.20 -15.31
CA LYS A 93 -10.83 5.24 -15.23
C LYS A 93 -11.49 4.54 -16.41
N ASP A 94 -10.95 4.68 -17.61
CA ASP A 94 -11.46 4.01 -18.81
C ASP A 94 -11.24 2.50 -18.70
N GLY A 95 -10.06 2.06 -18.26
CA GLY A 95 -9.79 0.63 -18.00
C GLY A 95 -10.76 0.03 -16.97
N MET A 96 -11.09 0.77 -15.90
CA MET A 96 -12.11 0.33 -14.92
C MET A 96 -13.51 0.17 -15.55
N ARG A 97 -13.91 1.09 -16.43
CA ARG A 97 -15.21 1.01 -17.13
C ARG A 97 -15.25 -0.16 -18.10
N GLU A 98 -14.16 -0.38 -18.84
CA GLU A 98 -14.02 -1.53 -19.74
C GLU A 98 -14.06 -2.87 -19.00
N ALA A 99 -13.53 -2.90 -17.77
CA ALA A 99 -13.64 -4.04 -16.86
C ALA A 99 -15.06 -4.22 -16.25
N GLY A 100 -16.01 -3.35 -16.58
CA GLY A 100 -17.40 -3.42 -16.12
C GLY A 100 -17.63 -2.97 -14.68
N LEU A 101 -16.68 -2.22 -14.10
CA LEU A 101 -16.85 -1.69 -12.74
C LEU A 101 -17.93 -0.59 -12.71
N PRO A 102 -18.73 -0.49 -11.63
CA PRO A 102 -19.73 0.56 -11.50
C PRO A 102 -19.13 1.97 -11.51
N ASP A 103 -19.87 2.96 -12.01
CA ASP A 103 -19.43 4.37 -12.01
C ASP A 103 -19.07 4.89 -10.61
N SER A 104 -19.69 4.37 -9.56
CA SER A 104 -19.33 4.71 -8.18
C SER A 104 -17.91 4.27 -7.81
N TYR A 105 -17.45 3.14 -8.33
CA TYR A 105 -16.07 2.69 -8.16
C TYR A 105 -15.10 3.54 -8.99
N VAL A 106 -15.45 3.83 -10.25
CA VAL A 106 -14.64 4.69 -11.13
C VAL A 106 -14.46 6.08 -10.50
N TRP A 107 -15.53 6.64 -9.94
CA TRP A 107 -15.50 7.89 -9.20
C TRP A 107 -14.64 7.79 -7.94
N LEU A 108 -14.82 6.75 -7.13
CA LEU A 108 -14.10 6.56 -5.88
C LEU A 108 -12.59 6.49 -6.11
N PHE A 109 -12.13 5.67 -7.04
CA PHE A 109 -10.70 5.57 -7.31
C PHE A 109 -10.13 6.85 -7.93
N GLY A 110 -10.89 7.52 -8.81
CA GLY A 110 -10.52 8.86 -9.29
C GLY A 110 -10.24 9.83 -8.14
N TYR A 111 -11.17 9.87 -7.17
CA TYR A 111 -11.03 10.68 -5.95
C TYR A 111 -9.84 10.25 -5.09
N LEU A 112 -9.64 8.95 -4.84
CA LEU A 112 -8.52 8.44 -4.03
C LEU A 112 -7.16 8.82 -4.62
N PHE A 113 -7.00 8.76 -5.95
CA PHE A 113 -5.74 9.15 -6.58
C PHE A 113 -5.52 10.67 -6.59
N GLN A 114 -6.55 11.45 -6.91
CA GLN A 114 -6.39 12.91 -7.10
C GLN A 114 -6.40 13.67 -5.77
N GLU A 115 -7.32 13.33 -4.87
CA GLU A 115 -7.62 14.14 -3.68
C GLU A 115 -7.01 13.55 -2.40
N VAL A 116 -6.78 12.24 -2.34
CA VAL A 116 -6.19 11.59 -1.16
C VAL A 116 -4.69 11.39 -1.34
N LEU A 117 -4.30 10.69 -2.40
CA LEU A 117 -2.90 10.38 -2.73
C LEU A 117 -2.12 11.60 -3.22
N GLY A 118 -2.76 12.45 -4.02
CA GLY A 118 -2.19 13.71 -4.51
C GLY A 118 -2.08 14.82 -3.47
N ASN A 119 -2.65 14.65 -2.27
CA ASN A 119 -2.61 15.66 -1.22
C ASN A 119 -1.29 15.61 -0.43
N PRO A 120 -0.45 16.66 -0.45
CA PRO A 120 0.81 16.71 0.29
C PRO A 120 0.68 16.51 1.81
N ASP A 121 -0.45 16.94 2.40
CA ASP A 121 -0.70 16.80 3.83
C ASP A 121 -0.88 15.33 4.25
N ASN A 122 -1.23 14.45 3.30
CA ASN A 122 -1.36 13.01 3.53
C ASN A 122 -0.03 12.24 3.38
N GLN A 123 1.07 12.96 3.12
CA GLN A 123 2.38 12.36 2.83
C GLN A 123 3.39 12.55 3.97
N GLU A 124 3.01 13.10 5.12
CA GLU A 124 3.92 13.23 6.27
C GLU A 124 4.30 11.86 6.84
N VAL A 125 5.57 11.69 7.21
CA VAL A 125 6.06 10.53 7.97
C VAL A 125 6.01 10.86 9.45
N SER A 126 5.37 10.01 10.24
CA SER A 126 5.28 10.13 11.69
C SER A 126 6.06 9.05 12.43
N ASP A 127 6.69 9.44 13.54
CA ASP A 127 7.36 8.53 14.47
C ASP A 127 6.43 7.90 15.51
N ASP A 128 5.11 8.17 15.45
CA ASP A 128 4.20 7.78 16.53
C ASP A 128 4.07 6.27 16.69
N VAL A 129 4.22 5.49 15.60
CA VAL A 129 4.31 4.02 15.70
C VAL A 129 5.46 3.61 16.61
N ALA A 130 6.63 4.23 16.43
CA ALA A 130 7.81 3.95 17.26
C ALA A 130 7.61 4.37 18.72
N LYS A 131 6.99 5.53 18.96
CA LYS A 131 6.69 6.02 20.31
C LYS A 131 5.71 5.10 21.04
N VAL A 132 4.65 4.67 20.35
CA VAL A 132 3.61 3.83 20.92
C VAL A 132 4.11 2.40 21.11
N LEU A 133 4.67 1.76 20.08
CA LEU A 133 5.02 0.33 20.10
C LEU A 133 6.40 0.03 20.68
N GLY A 134 7.30 1.01 20.75
CA GLY A 134 8.70 0.79 21.17
C GLY A 134 9.54 0.06 20.12
N ARG A 135 9.05 -0.03 18.88
CA ARG A 135 9.73 -0.58 17.69
C ARG A 135 9.38 0.28 16.47
N PRO A 136 10.25 0.39 15.45
CA PRO A 136 9.90 1.13 14.24
C PRO A 136 8.67 0.53 13.54
N ALA A 137 7.99 1.37 12.74
CA ALA A 137 6.99 0.90 11.79
C ALA A 137 7.64 -0.08 10.80
N LYS A 138 6.87 -1.08 10.35
CA LYS A 138 7.30 -2.07 9.37
C LYS A 138 7.54 -1.36 8.04
N ASP A 139 8.78 -1.42 7.56
CA ASP A 139 9.12 -0.94 6.22
C ASP A 139 8.56 -1.87 5.13
N PHE A 140 8.48 -1.35 3.91
CA PHE A 140 7.88 -2.09 2.81
C PHE A 140 8.73 -3.29 2.40
N GLU A 141 10.05 -3.23 2.57
CA GLU A 141 10.99 -4.31 2.29
C GLU A 141 10.75 -5.52 3.20
N THR A 142 10.52 -5.28 4.49
CA THR A 142 10.18 -6.33 5.45
C THR A 142 8.82 -6.93 5.12
N TYR A 143 7.81 -6.08 4.87
CA TYR A 143 6.49 -6.52 4.44
C TYR A 143 6.55 -7.36 3.16
N ALA A 144 7.29 -6.91 2.15
CA ALA A 144 7.38 -7.57 0.85
C ALA A 144 8.04 -8.94 0.96
N LYS A 145 9.10 -9.08 1.76
CA LYS A 145 9.72 -10.38 2.04
C LYS A 145 8.76 -11.36 2.72
N GLN A 146 8.03 -10.89 3.74
CA GLN A 146 7.04 -11.71 4.45
C GLN A 146 5.90 -12.14 3.53
N THR A 147 5.38 -11.20 2.75
CA THR A 147 4.27 -11.43 1.82
C THR A 147 4.67 -12.35 0.67
N ALA A 148 5.84 -12.14 0.06
CA ALA A 148 6.36 -13.02 -0.97
C ALA A 148 6.52 -14.47 -0.50
N ALA A 149 6.93 -14.69 0.76
CA ALA A 149 7.07 -16.03 1.35
C ALA A 149 5.74 -16.78 1.49
N THR A 150 4.59 -16.08 1.48
CA THR A 150 3.27 -16.72 1.41
C THR A 150 2.94 -17.26 0.01
N GLY A 151 3.70 -16.84 -1.00
CA GLY A 151 3.50 -17.15 -2.41
C GLY A 151 2.33 -16.41 -3.08
N ILE A 152 1.68 -15.46 -2.40
CA ILE A 152 0.53 -14.72 -2.95
C ILE A 152 0.86 -13.98 -4.25
N TRP A 153 2.08 -13.46 -4.41
CA TRP A 153 2.51 -12.75 -5.63
C TRP A 153 3.04 -13.67 -6.73
N ASN A 154 3.45 -14.90 -6.36
CA ASN A 154 3.96 -15.89 -7.30
C ASN A 154 3.47 -17.30 -6.91
N PRO A 155 2.20 -17.64 -7.23
CA PRO A 155 1.60 -18.91 -6.85
C PRO A 155 2.30 -20.14 -7.43
N GLU A 156 3.03 -19.98 -8.53
CA GLU A 156 3.81 -21.06 -9.17
C GLU A 156 4.96 -21.54 -8.28
N LEU A 157 5.51 -20.68 -7.41
CA LEU A 157 6.55 -21.06 -6.44
C LEU A 157 6.04 -22.00 -5.34
N ILE A 158 4.73 -22.01 -5.07
CA ILE A 158 4.13 -22.93 -4.09
C ILE A 158 3.94 -24.33 -4.69
N GLN A 159 3.71 -24.43 -6.01
CA GLN A 159 3.50 -25.71 -6.69
C GLN A 159 4.79 -26.48 -6.98
N ALA A 160 5.94 -25.81 -6.91
CA ALA A 160 7.26 -26.39 -7.17
C ALA A 160 7.97 -26.96 -5.93
N ASN A 161 7.36 -26.86 -4.74
CA ASN A 161 7.86 -27.39 -3.46
C ASN A 161 6.93 -28.47 -2.91
#